data_AF-A0A2P7NQM9-F1
#
_entry.id   AF-A0A2P7NQM9-F1
#
_cell.length_a   1.000
_cell.length_b   1.000
_cell.length_c   1.000
_cell.angle_alpha   90.00
_cell.angle_beta   90.00
_cell.angle_gamma   90.00
#
_symmetry.space_group_name_H-M   'P 1'
#
loop_
_entity.id
_entity.type
_entity.pdbx_description
1 polymer ?
#
loop_
_entity_poly.entity_id
_entity_poly.type
_entity_poly.pdbx_seq_one_letter_code
_entity_poly.pdbx_strand_id
1 'polypeptide(L)' 'MEKDHDRQSHWITLALGMAIQALLAEREGEQRVYVVTEETPPEYHWIHDRWPRLRRLPDKFIAENP' A
#
# COMPACT_ATOMS: atom_id res chain seq x y z
N MET A 1 -2.30 7.31 6.62
CA MET A 1 -1.88 6.28 7.58
C MET A 1 -2.75 6.45 8.80
N GLU A 2 -3.77 5.61 8.93
CA GLU A 2 -4.75 5.72 10.00
C GLU A 2 -4.10 5.28 11.32
N LYS A 3 -4.43 6.01 12.37
CA LYS A 3 -3.84 5.92 13.70
C LYS A 3 -4.46 4.72 14.42
N ASP A 4 -3.66 3.95 15.17
CA ASP A 4 -4.22 2.93 16.07
C ASP A 4 -5.10 3.57 17.17
N HIS A 5 -5.71 2.76 18.03
CA HIS A 5 -6.58 3.24 19.12
C HIS A 5 -5.88 4.26 20.04
N ASP A 6 -4.55 4.21 20.11
CA ASP A 6 -3.68 5.08 20.92
C ASP A 6 -3.01 6.20 20.09
N ARG A 7 -3.40 6.37 18.83
CA ARG A 7 -2.88 7.35 17.86
C ARG A 7 -1.40 7.25 17.54
N GLN A 8 -0.79 6.08 17.68
CA GLN A 8 0.59 5.82 17.28
C GLN A 8 0.69 5.54 15.78
N SER A 9 1.79 6.00 15.18
CA SER A 9 2.11 5.75 13.79
C SER A 9 2.99 4.51 13.70
N HIS A 10 2.54 3.52 12.94
CA HIS A 10 3.31 2.30 12.70
C HIS A 10 3.95 2.36 11.31
N TRP A 11 5.25 2.12 11.26
CA TRP A 11 6.01 2.00 10.01
C TRP A 11 6.28 0.53 9.74
N ILE A 12 5.82 0.04 8.59
CA ILE A 12 6.12 -1.31 8.13
C ILE A 12 7.13 -1.23 6.99
N THR A 13 8.26 -1.91 7.15
CA THR A 13 9.26 -2.03 6.09
C THR A 13 8.79 -3.08 5.09
N LEU A 14 8.66 -2.67 3.83
CA LEU A 14 8.36 -3.59 2.73
C LEU A 14 9.65 -4.18 2.18
N ALA A 15 9.58 -5.43 1.71
CA ALA A 15 10.67 -6.03 0.96
C ALA A 15 10.93 -5.23 -0.34
N LEU A 16 12.20 -5.12 -0.74
CA LEU A 16 12.60 -4.44 -1.96
C LEU A 16 11.81 -4.99 -3.16
N GLY A 17 11.28 -4.12 -4.01
CA GLY A 17 10.50 -4.49 -5.18
C GLY A 17 9.06 -4.91 -4.90
N MET A 18 8.52 -4.51 -3.76
CA MET A 18 7.08 -4.52 -3.50
C MET A 18 6.49 -3.14 -3.82
N ALA A 19 5.27 -3.11 -4.35
CA ALA A 19 4.51 -1.90 -4.62
C ALA A 19 3.09 -2.01 -4.08
N ILE A 20 2.47 -0.86 -3.80
CA ILE A 20 1.07 -0.78 -3.42
C ILE A 20 0.22 -0.76 -4.70
N GLN A 21 -0.76 -1.66 -4.77
CA GLN A 21 -1.71 -1.67 -5.87
C GLN A 21 -2.72 -0.52 -5.73
N ALA A 22 -2.94 0.21 -6.83
CA ALA A 22 -3.92 1.27 -6.89
C ALA A 22 -4.68 1.28 -8.22
N LEU A 23 -5.87 1.88 -8.20
CA LEU A 23 -6.67 2.19 -9.38
C LEU A 23 -6.54 3.68 -9.70
N LEU A 24 -6.09 3.99 -10.91
CA LEU A 24 -6.09 5.35 -11.45
C LEU A 24 -7.43 5.61 -12.11
N ALA A 25 -8.16 6.61 -11.63
CA ALA A 25 -9.36 7.12 -12.28
C ALA A 25 -9.08 8.51 -12.84
N GLU A 26 -9.46 8.73 -14.09
CA GLU A 26 -9.39 10.04 -14.73
C GLU A 26 -10.81 10.52 -15.04
N ARG A 27 -11.13 11.75 -14.62
CA ARG A 27 -12.42 12.36 -14.90
C ARG A 27 -12.28 13.87 -14.98
N GLU A 28 -12.80 14.47 -16.06
CA GLU A 28 -12.82 15.92 -16.26
C GLU A 28 -11.41 16.56 -16.16
N GLY A 29 -10.37 15.83 -16.57
CA GLY A 29 -8.97 16.26 -16.48
C GLY A 29 -8.34 16.08 -15.09
N GLU A 30 -9.09 15.61 -14.10
CA GLU A 30 -8.56 15.24 -12.79
C GLU A 30 -8.14 13.78 -12.75
N GLN A 31 -6.96 13.52 -12.22
CA GLN A 31 -6.47 12.17 -11.93
C GLN A 31 -6.54 11.89 -10.44
N ARG A 32 -7.15 10.76 -10.07
CA ARG A 32 -7.28 10.29 -8.69
C ARG A 32 -6.77 8.87 -8.57
N VAL A 33 -5.95 8.64 -7.55
CA VAL A 33 -5.38 7.32 -7.25
C VAL A 33 -6.08 6.74 -6.03
N TYR A 34 -6.74 5.60 -6.20
CA TYR A 34 -7.40 4.87 -5.13
C TYR A 34 -6.58 3.65 -4.74
N VAL A 35 -6.12 3.59 -3.49
CA VAL A 35 -5.39 2.44 -2.96
C VAL A 35 -6.35 1.26 -2.80
N VAL A 36 -5.99 0.11 -3.37
CA VAL A 36 -6.73 -1.13 -3.15
C VAL A 36 -6.37 -1.66 -1.77
N THR A 37 -7.39 -2.02 -0.98
CA THR A 37 -7.21 -2.60 0.35
C THR A 37 -7.70 -4.04 0.39
N GLU A 38 -7.09 -4.84 1.25
CA GLU A 38 -7.46 -6.21 1.57
C GLU A 38 -7.44 -6.42 3.10
N GLU A 39 -7.85 -7.60 3.56
CA GLU A 39 -7.79 -7.95 4.99
C GLU A 39 -6.35 -7.86 5.48
N THR A 40 -6.17 -7.31 6.68
CA THR A 40 -4.85 -7.16 7.28
C THR A 40 -4.18 -8.51 7.49
N PRO A 41 -2.85 -8.63 7.37
CA PRO A 41 -2.17 -9.86 7.77
C PRO A 41 -2.32 -10.10 9.29
N PRO A 42 -2.43 -11.35 9.76
CA PRO A 42 -2.62 -11.65 11.18
C PRO A 42 -1.60 -10.98 12.10
N GLU A 43 -0.34 -10.82 11.67
CA GLU A 43 0.71 -10.12 12.41
C GLU A 43 0.44 -8.62 12.65
N TYR A 44 -0.45 -8.01 11.86
CA TYR A 44 -0.78 -6.58 11.90
C TYR A 44 -2.26 -6.30 12.23
N HIS A 45 -3.08 -7.32 12.49
CA HIS A 45 -4.52 -7.19 12.82
C HIS A 45 -4.80 -6.22 13.98
N TRP A 46 -3.85 -6.07 14.90
CA TRP A 46 -3.98 -5.17 16.05
C TRP A 46 -3.92 -3.68 15.68
N ILE A 47 -3.45 -3.34 14.48
CA ILE A 47 -3.32 -1.95 14.00
C ILE A 47 -4.63 -1.48 13.36
N HIS A 48 -5.14 -2.22 12.37
CA HIS A 48 -6.36 -1.89 11.63
C HIS A 48 -6.87 -3.10 10.84
N ASP A 49 -8.13 -3.09 10.41
CA ASP A 49 -8.76 -4.09 9.54
C ASP A 49 -8.48 -3.92 8.04
N ARG A 50 -7.83 -2.80 7.62
CA ARG A 50 -7.52 -2.50 6.23
C ARG A 50 -6.03 -2.50 6.00
N TRP A 51 -5.60 -3.27 5.01
CA TRP A 51 -4.22 -3.32 4.59
C TRP A 51 -4.07 -2.98 3.12
N PRO A 52 -3.10 -2.16 2.72
CA PRO A 52 -2.86 -1.88 1.31
C PRO A 52 -2.45 -3.18 0.60
N ARG A 53 -3.09 -3.48 -0.51
CA ARG A 53 -2.76 -4.66 -1.30
C ARG A 53 -1.37 -4.52 -1.90
N LEU A 54 -0.45 -5.37 -1.46
CA LEU A 54 0.94 -5.36 -1.90
C LEU A 54 1.16 -6.31 -3.08
N ARG A 55 2.01 -5.89 -4.02
CA ARG A 55 2.37 -6.67 -5.22
C ARG A 55 3.87 -6.66 -5.43
N ARG A 56 4.42 -7.82 -5.81
CA ARG A 56 5.78 -7.94 -6.31
C ARG A 56 5.85 -7.29 -7.69
N LEU A 57 6.75 -6.33 -7.88
CA LEU A 57 7.06 -5.81 -9.20
C LEU A 57 7.94 -6.81 -9.96
N PRO A 58 7.76 -6.94 -11.28
CA PRO A 58 8.70 -7.67 -12.13
C PRO A 58 10.11 -7.08 -12.06
N ASP A 59 11.14 -7.92 -12.12
CA ASP A 59 12.56 -7.52 -11.96
C ASP A 59 12.99 -6.39 -12.90
N LYS A 60 12.42 -6.33 -14.12
CA LYS A 60 12.68 -5.27 -15.09
C LYS A 60 12.37 -3.86 -14.57
N PHE A 61 11.41 -3.71 -13.65
CA PHE A 61 11.06 -2.43 -13.05
C PHE A 61 11.91 -2.06 -11.83
N ILE A 62 12.72 -3.00 -11.32
CA ILE A 62 13.67 -2.77 -10.23
C ILE A 62 15.02 -2.31 -10.78
N ALA A 63 15.42 -2.85 -11.94
CA ALA A 63 16.68 -2.50 -12.60
C ALA A 63 16.70 -1.05 -13.15
N GLU A 64 15.54 -0.45 -13.41
CA GLU A 64 15.42 0.91 -13.98
C GLU A 64 15.45 2.03 -12.92
N ASN A 65 15.41 1.70 -11.62
CA ASN A 65 15.40 2.69 -10.54
C ASN A 65 16.17 2.16 -9.31
N PRO A 66 17.51 2.29 -9.29
CA PRO A 66 18.38 1.78 -8.23
C PRO A 66 18.26 2.55 -6.89
#